data_AF-A0A3R7VYJ5-F1
#
_entry.id   AF-A0A3R7VYJ5-F1
#
_cell.length_a   1.000
_cell.length_b   1.000
_cell.length_c   1.000
_cell.angle_alpha   90.00
_cell.angle_beta   90.00
_cell.angle_gamma   90.00
#
_symmetry.space_group_name_H-M   'P 1'
#
loop_
_entity.id
_entity.type
_entity.pdbx_description
1 polymer ?
#
loop_
_entity_poly.entity_id
_entity_poly.type
_entity_poly.pdbx_seq_one_letter_code
_entity_poly.pdbx_strand_id
1 'polypeptide(L)'
;MSQTSFIRKIVHYDIIQRILKQYQCPASCNSHCCKNGKVHLFEEEKESLLRLRPDKKRHIAIEKDVSYLYTIDFPCVFLDDSHRCEVYVERPLVCGLYPFKVSESRNDIGLQPCPIGYSIIKDFSKWVVGSLAKMDDVPLDKKRQIKESWELKLDLYSNELTNFFTNSSISEISIPLNDLELFSIYLDEK
;
A
#
# COMPACT_ATOMS: atom_id res chain seq x y z
N MET A 1 10.94 -8.73 21.66
CA MET A 1 10.50 -8.02 20.44
C MET A 1 9.19 -8.65 20.00
N SER A 2 8.17 -7.84 19.75
CA SER A 2 6.80 -8.28 19.43
C SER A 2 6.75 -8.93 18.04
N GLN A 3 5.80 -9.84 17.76
CA GLN A 3 5.68 -10.48 16.44
C GLN A 3 5.42 -9.41 15.36
N THR A 4 4.52 -8.47 15.66
CA THR A 4 4.20 -7.34 14.80
C THR A 4 5.43 -6.47 14.53
N SER A 5 6.25 -6.20 15.55
CA SER A 5 7.48 -5.40 15.43
C SER A 5 8.51 -6.07 14.51
N PHE A 6 8.67 -7.39 14.60
CA PHE A 6 9.55 -8.14 13.70
C PHE A 6 9.08 -8.07 12.24
N ILE A 7 7.78 -8.30 12.00
CA ILE A 7 7.20 -8.23 10.66
C ILE A 7 7.34 -6.81 10.08
N ARG A 8 7.05 -5.76 10.86
CA ARG A 8 7.21 -4.36 10.43
C ARG A 8 8.61 -4.08 9.88
N LYS A 9 9.65 -4.61 10.51
CA LYS A 9 11.02 -4.47 10.04
C LYS A 9 11.26 -5.20 8.72
N ILE A 10 10.76 -6.42 8.58
CA ILE A 10 10.93 -7.24 7.34
C ILE A 10 10.22 -6.59 6.16
N VAL A 11 9.06 -6.00 6.38
CA VAL A 11 8.23 -5.43 5.30
C VAL A 11 8.58 -3.98 4.98
N HIS A 12 9.68 -3.46 5.54
CA HIS A 12 10.10 -2.07 5.33
C HIS A 12 8.99 -1.06 5.69
N TYR A 13 8.24 -1.34 6.76
CA TYR A 13 7.04 -0.58 7.13
C TYR A 13 7.30 0.93 7.25
N ASP A 14 8.44 1.32 7.82
CA ASP A 14 8.77 2.73 8.03
C ASP A 14 9.00 3.49 6.72
N ILE A 15 9.63 2.85 5.72
CA ILE A 15 9.81 3.41 4.37
C ILE A 15 8.43 3.61 3.73
N ILE A 16 7.57 2.60 3.81
CA ILE A 16 6.21 2.66 3.27
C ILE A 16 5.40 3.76 3.97
N GLN A 17 5.44 3.86 5.29
CA GLN A 17 4.72 4.91 6.02
C GLN A 17 5.21 6.31 5.63
N ARG A 18 6.51 6.48 5.41
CA ARG A 18 7.08 7.76 4.97
C ARG A 18 6.51 8.17 3.61
N ILE A 19 6.46 7.25 2.65
CA ILE A 19 5.84 7.50 1.34
C ILE A 19 4.36 7.82 1.53
N LEU A 20 3.60 6.96 2.23
CA LEU A 20 2.15 7.10 2.37
C LEU A 20 1.71 8.40 3.07
N LYS A 21 2.55 8.99 3.92
CA LYS A 21 2.28 10.31 4.53
C LYS A 21 2.14 11.44 3.51
N GLN A 22 2.69 11.28 2.31
CA GLN A 22 2.62 12.26 1.23
C GLN A 22 1.35 12.14 0.37
N TYR A 23 0.53 11.11 0.60
CA TYR A 23 -0.63 10.80 -0.22
C TYR A 23 -1.90 10.71 0.62
N GLN A 24 -3.00 11.22 0.07
CA GLN A 24 -4.32 11.13 0.68
C GLN A 24 -5.28 10.38 -0.23
N CYS A 25 -6.08 9.49 0.36
CA CYS A 25 -7.15 8.82 -0.37
C CYS A 25 -8.17 9.86 -0.87
N PRO A 26 -8.47 9.94 -2.18
CA PRO A 26 -9.46 10.89 -2.67
C PRO A 26 -10.86 10.48 -2.19
N ALA A 27 -11.72 11.48 -1.94
CA ALA A 27 -13.11 11.23 -1.52
C ALA A 27 -13.88 10.34 -2.51
N SER A 28 -13.56 10.42 -3.81
CA SER A 28 -14.14 9.59 -4.86
C SER A 28 -13.84 8.09 -4.73
N CYS A 29 -12.80 7.70 -3.98
CA CYS A 29 -12.51 6.29 -3.68
C CYS A 29 -13.57 5.65 -2.78
N ASN A 30 -14.29 6.46 -2.00
CA ASN A 30 -15.40 6.03 -1.13
C ASN A 30 -15.04 4.84 -0.20
N SER A 31 -13.79 4.80 0.25
CA SER A 31 -13.24 3.75 1.14
C SER A 31 -13.42 2.34 0.62
N HIS A 32 -13.26 2.14 -0.69
CA HIS A 32 -13.46 0.86 -1.36
C HIS A 32 -12.65 -0.29 -0.72
N CYS A 33 -11.39 -0.06 -0.37
CA CYS A 33 -10.55 -1.08 0.28
C CYS A 33 -11.09 -1.50 1.66
N CYS A 34 -11.68 -0.59 2.42
CA CYS A 34 -12.31 -0.90 3.70
C CYS A 34 -13.69 -1.57 3.56
N LYS A 35 -14.39 -1.33 2.44
CA LYS A 35 -15.70 -1.93 2.16
C LYS A 35 -15.60 -3.36 1.64
N ASN A 36 -14.53 -3.68 0.92
CA ASN A 36 -14.41 -4.95 0.18
C ASN A 36 -13.17 -5.78 0.56
N GLY A 37 -12.21 -5.20 1.29
CA GLY A 37 -10.96 -5.87 1.63
C GLY A 37 -11.08 -6.75 2.88
N LYS A 38 -10.50 -7.96 2.81
CA LYS A 38 -10.31 -8.82 3.98
C LYS A 38 -9.08 -8.34 4.76
N VAL A 39 -9.28 -8.02 6.04
CA VAL A 39 -8.19 -7.55 6.92
C VAL A 39 -7.82 -8.67 7.87
N HIS A 40 -6.55 -9.08 7.82
CA HIS A 40 -5.96 -10.00 8.79
C HIS A 40 -5.20 -9.20 9.86
N LEU A 41 -5.26 -9.68 11.10
CA LEU A 41 -4.64 -9.06 12.27
C LEU A 41 -3.79 -10.09 13.02
N PHE A 42 -2.70 -9.63 13.61
CA PHE A 42 -2.04 -10.35 14.69
C PHE A 42 -2.75 -10.13 16.03
N GLU A 43 -2.49 -11.01 17.00
CA GLU A 43 -3.02 -10.92 18.37
C GLU A 43 -2.83 -9.53 18.99
N GLU A 44 -1.61 -8.98 18.90
CA GLU A 44 -1.27 -7.67 19.47
C GLU A 44 -2.12 -6.53 18.86
N GLU A 45 -2.41 -6.61 17.56
CA GLU A 45 -3.21 -5.62 16.84
C GLU A 45 -4.68 -5.71 17.24
N LYS A 46 -5.21 -6.94 17.34
CA LYS A 46 -6.55 -7.21 17.89
C LYS A 46 -6.68 -6.59 19.28
N GLU A 47 -5.76 -6.89 20.19
CA GLU A 47 -5.79 -6.37 21.56
C GLU A 47 -5.66 -4.84 21.62
N SER A 48 -4.90 -4.22 20.71
CA SER A 48 -4.87 -2.75 20.59
C SER A 48 -6.22 -2.19 20.16
N LEU A 49 -6.81 -2.75 19.10
CA LEU A 49 -8.11 -2.32 18.58
C LEU A 49 -9.24 -2.50 19.60
N LEU A 50 -9.25 -3.61 20.34
CA LEU A 50 -10.28 -3.87 21.35
C LEU A 50 -10.14 -3.02 22.60
N ARG A 51 -8.93 -2.53 22.93
CA ARG A 51 -8.75 -1.51 23.97
C ARG A 51 -9.36 -0.17 23.56
N LEU A 52 -9.26 0.19 22.28
CA LEU A 52 -9.82 1.43 21.74
C LEU A 52 -11.34 1.33 21.54
N ARG A 53 -11.81 0.17 21.05
CA ARG A 53 -13.20 -0.09 20.67
C ARG A 53 -13.69 -1.45 21.18
N PRO A 54 -13.93 -1.58 22.51
CA PRO A 54 -14.40 -2.83 23.09
C PRO A 54 -15.74 -3.30 22.51
N ASP A 55 -16.58 -2.36 22.06
CA ASP A 55 -17.88 -2.59 21.43
C ASP A 55 -17.80 -3.41 20.14
N LYS A 56 -16.63 -3.46 19.50
CA LYS A 56 -16.42 -4.13 18.21
C LYS A 56 -15.96 -5.59 18.35
N LYS A 57 -15.79 -6.11 19.57
CA LYS A 57 -15.25 -7.47 19.83
C LYS A 57 -15.94 -8.59 19.04
N ARG A 58 -17.27 -8.54 18.90
CA ARG A 58 -18.05 -9.55 18.18
C ARG A 58 -17.77 -9.64 16.67
N HIS A 59 -17.09 -8.62 16.13
CA HIS A 59 -16.77 -8.49 14.72
C HIS A 59 -15.33 -8.86 14.38
N ILE A 60 -14.60 -9.41 15.37
CA ILE A 60 -13.25 -9.94 15.18
C ILE A 60 -13.27 -11.41 15.54
N ALA A 61 -12.91 -12.26 14.58
CA ALA A 61 -12.91 -13.71 14.72
C ALA A 61 -11.52 -14.29 14.44
N ILE A 62 -11.24 -15.46 15.01
CA ILE A 62 -10.04 -16.24 14.65
C ILE A 62 -10.17 -16.65 13.18
N GLU A 63 -9.09 -16.52 12.41
CA GLU A 63 -9.03 -17.02 11.04
C GLU A 63 -9.13 -18.55 11.03
N LYS A 64 -10.03 -19.10 10.20
CA LYS A 64 -10.38 -20.53 10.24
C LYS A 64 -9.19 -21.43 9.91
N ASP A 65 -8.32 -20.97 9.03
CA ASP A 65 -7.20 -21.75 8.50
C ASP A 65 -5.87 -21.43 9.19
N VAL A 66 -5.82 -20.39 10.03
CA VAL A 66 -4.58 -19.88 10.63
C VAL A 66 -4.84 -19.42 12.06
N SER A 67 -4.60 -20.30 13.04
CA SER A 67 -4.98 -20.11 14.45
C SER A 67 -4.34 -18.90 15.16
N TYR A 68 -3.27 -18.33 14.59
CA TYR A 68 -2.58 -17.15 15.13
C TYR A 68 -2.96 -15.84 14.42
N LEU A 69 -3.88 -15.88 13.47
CA LEU A 69 -4.42 -14.71 12.80
C LEU A 69 -5.89 -14.51 13.16
N TYR A 70 -6.30 -13.25 13.11
CA TYR A 70 -7.68 -12.83 13.26
C TYR A 70 -8.14 -12.11 12.02
N THR A 71 -9.45 -12.05 11.84
CA THR A 71 -10.11 -11.33 10.76
C THR A 71 -11.14 -10.37 11.30
N ILE A 72 -11.31 -9.25 10.60
CA ILE A 72 -12.38 -8.29 10.83
C ILE A 72 -13.50 -8.57 9.83
N ASP A 73 -14.76 -8.54 10.29
CA ASP A 73 -15.93 -8.57 9.42
C ASP A 73 -15.87 -7.50 8.32
N PHE A 74 -16.37 -7.83 7.14
CA PHE A 74 -16.54 -6.89 6.04
C PHE A 74 -18.04 -6.59 5.79
N PRO A 75 -18.43 -5.34 5.45
CA PRO A 75 -17.62 -4.12 5.40
C PRO A 75 -16.94 -3.80 6.74
N CYS A 76 -15.75 -3.17 6.70
CA CYS A 76 -14.94 -2.94 7.89
C CYS A 76 -15.74 -2.19 8.97
N VAL A 77 -15.83 -2.81 10.15
CA VAL A 77 -16.64 -2.33 11.28
C VAL A 77 -16.11 -1.06 11.95
N PHE A 78 -14.94 -0.59 11.53
CA PHE A 78 -14.31 0.65 11.98
C PHE A 78 -14.55 1.82 11.00
N LEU A 79 -15.36 1.65 9.96
CA LEU A 79 -15.82 2.76 9.14
C LEU A 79 -16.93 3.53 9.87
N ASP A 80 -16.75 4.85 9.99
CA ASP A 80 -17.78 5.77 10.46
C ASP A 80 -18.84 6.05 9.37
N ASP A 81 -19.88 6.81 9.74
CA ASP A 81 -20.95 7.23 8.84
C ASP A 81 -20.45 8.14 7.70
N SER A 82 -19.28 8.76 7.86
CA SER A 82 -18.59 9.54 6.83
C SER A 82 -17.63 8.70 5.97
N HIS A 83 -17.68 7.36 6.11
CA HIS A 83 -16.80 6.40 5.44
C HIS A 83 -15.31 6.59 5.76
N ARG A 84 -14.95 7.11 6.93
CA ARG A 84 -13.57 7.22 7.41
C ARG A 84 -13.28 6.19 8.49
N CYS A 85 -12.02 5.76 8.58
CA CYS A 85 -11.60 4.80 9.57
C CYS A 85 -11.48 5.47 10.96
N GLU A 86 -12.29 5.03 11.92
CA GLU A 86 -12.29 5.53 13.30
C GLU A 86 -10.98 5.22 14.06
N VAL A 87 -10.24 4.19 13.62
CA VAL A 87 -8.96 3.76 14.20
C VAL A 87 -7.80 4.03 13.25
N TYR A 88 -7.87 5.08 12.42
CA TYR A 88 -6.91 5.32 11.34
C TYR A 88 -5.43 5.34 11.79
N VAL A 89 -5.14 5.88 12.98
CA VAL A 89 -3.79 5.95 13.55
C VAL A 89 -3.31 4.57 14.00
N GLU A 90 -4.21 3.79 14.59
CA GLU A 90 -3.95 2.47 15.17
C GLU A 90 -4.36 1.35 14.19
N ARG A 91 -4.38 1.68 12.90
CA ARG A 91 -4.83 0.76 11.86
C ARG A 91 -3.92 -0.46 11.81
N PRO A 92 -4.47 -1.65 11.53
CA PRO A 92 -3.68 -2.87 11.38
C PRO A 92 -2.57 -2.73 10.35
N LEU A 93 -1.52 -3.53 10.48
CA LEU A 93 -0.35 -3.56 9.60
C LEU A 93 -0.75 -3.63 8.13
N VAL A 94 -1.67 -4.53 7.78
CA VAL A 94 -2.15 -4.70 6.40
C VAL A 94 -2.81 -3.41 5.89
N CYS A 95 -3.62 -2.74 6.71
CA CYS A 95 -4.21 -1.44 6.37
C CYS A 95 -3.16 -0.32 6.36
N GLY A 96 -2.15 -0.43 7.20
CA GLY A 96 -0.97 0.45 7.25
C GLY A 96 -0.16 0.42 5.97
N LEU A 97 0.00 -0.77 5.38
CA LEU A 97 0.81 -1.00 4.18
C LEU A 97 0.10 -0.60 2.89
N TYR A 98 -1.24 -0.63 2.85
CA TYR A 98 -1.99 -0.41 1.62
C TYR A 98 -1.68 0.97 0.97
N PRO A 99 -1.43 1.04 -0.35
CA PRO A 99 -1.66 0.02 -1.38
C PRO A 99 -0.45 -0.87 -1.71
N PHE A 100 0.57 -0.89 -0.85
CA PHE A 100 1.71 -1.78 -1.04
C PHE A 100 1.40 -3.20 -0.57
N LYS A 101 1.93 -4.19 -1.30
CA LYS A 101 1.91 -5.60 -0.95
C LYS A 101 3.30 -6.17 -0.95
N VAL A 102 3.62 -6.87 0.13
CA VAL A 102 4.89 -7.56 0.28
C VAL A 102 4.90 -8.77 -0.65
N SER A 103 5.92 -8.88 -1.49
CA SER A 103 6.10 -10.04 -2.35
C SER A 103 6.78 -11.18 -1.59
N GLU A 104 6.72 -12.39 -2.14
CA GLU A 104 7.49 -13.54 -1.64
C GLU A 104 9.00 -13.35 -1.83
N SER A 105 9.42 -12.59 -2.84
CA SER A 105 10.83 -12.41 -3.20
C SER A 105 11.60 -11.58 -2.17
N ARG A 106 10.89 -10.76 -1.38
CA ARG A 106 11.42 -9.79 -0.40
C ARG A 106 12.40 -8.76 -0.96
N ASN A 107 12.64 -8.73 -2.28
CA ASN A 107 13.49 -7.74 -2.93
C ASN A 107 12.69 -6.67 -3.66
N ASP A 108 11.39 -6.91 -3.82
CA ASP A 108 10.45 -6.02 -4.43
C ASP A 108 9.17 -5.89 -3.60
N ILE A 109 8.43 -4.84 -3.89
CA ILE A 109 7.11 -4.60 -3.32
C ILE A 109 6.11 -4.42 -4.45
N GLY A 110 4.97 -5.11 -4.35
CA GLY A 110 3.83 -4.89 -5.22
C GLY A 110 3.14 -3.58 -4.85
N LEU A 111 2.69 -2.85 -5.86
CA LEU A 111 1.86 -1.66 -5.72
C LEU A 111 0.52 -1.92 -6.39
N GLN A 112 -0.54 -2.04 -5.60
CA GLN A 112 -1.87 -2.33 -6.11
C GLN A 112 -2.51 -1.12 -6.80
N PRO A 113 -3.18 -1.32 -7.95
CA PRO A 113 -3.89 -0.26 -8.64
C PRO A 113 -5.10 0.20 -7.83
N CYS A 114 -4.94 1.37 -7.23
CA CYS A 114 -6.00 2.16 -6.59
C CYS A 114 -5.66 3.66 -6.78
N PRO A 115 -6.56 4.60 -6.42
CA PRO A 115 -6.29 6.02 -6.64
C PRO A 115 -5.02 6.55 -5.96
N ILE A 116 -4.70 6.04 -4.76
CA ILE A 116 -3.42 6.35 -4.08
C ILE A 116 -2.26 5.71 -4.84
N GLY A 117 -2.37 4.43 -5.18
CA GLY A 117 -1.32 3.70 -5.88
C GLY A 117 -0.96 4.33 -7.22
N TYR A 118 -1.96 4.84 -7.96
CA TYR A 118 -1.74 5.58 -9.20
C TYR A 118 -0.98 6.90 -8.97
N SER A 119 -1.31 7.61 -7.90
CA SER A 119 -0.60 8.84 -7.54
C SER A 119 0.87 8.55 -7.21
N ILE A 120 1.12 7.49 -6.44
CA ILE A 120 2.46 7.01 -6.09
C ILE A 120 3.24 6.64 -7.36
N ILE A 121 2.69 5.77 -8.22
CA ILE A 121 3.43 5.28 -9.39
C ILE A 121 3.71 6.37 -10.41
N LYS A 122 2.83 7.37 -10.51
CA LYS A 122 3.00 8.54 -11.37
C LYS A 122 4.14 9.44 -10.89
N ASP A 123 4.27 9.65 -9.58
CA ASP A 123 5.38 10.44 -9.04
C ASP A 123 6.69 9.65 -9.06
N PHE A 124 6.63 8.35 -8.77
CA PHE A 124 7.76 7.45 -8.87
C PHE A 124 8.35 7.42 -10.29
N SER A 125 7.51 7.26 -11.32
CA SER A 125 7.98 7.23 -12.71
C SER A 125 8.60 8.56 -13.15
N LYS A 126 8.01 9.71 -12.74
CA LYS A 126 8.61 11.04 -12.96
C LYS A 126 9.96 11.16 -12.28
N TRP A 127 10.10 10.67 -11.05
CA TRP A 127 11.36 10.69 -10.32
C TRP A 127 12.42 9.83 -11.02
N VAL A 128 12.08 8.62 -11.44
CA VAL A 128 13.01 7.74 -12.19
C VAL A 128 13.46 8.40 -13.49
N VAL A 129 12.53 8.87 -14.32
CA VAL A 129 12.85 9.53 -15.60
C VAL A 129 13.65 10.81 -15.38
N GLY A 130 13.29 11.61 -14.37
CA GLY A 130 14.00 12.85 -14.02
C GLY A 130 15.41 12.61 -13.49
N SER A 131 15.61 11.53 -12.73
CA SER A 131 16.94 11.13 -12.24
C SER A 131 17.82 10.63 -13.38
N LEU A 132 17.27 9.82 -14.29
CA LEU A 132 17.98 9.34 -15.49
C LEU A 132 18.38 10.48 -16.43
N ALA A 133 17.56 11.52 -16.56
CA ALA A 133 17.89 12.67 -17.39
C ALA A 133 19.21 13.33 -16.98
N LYS A 134 19.50 13.36 -15.66
CA LYS A 134 20.69 13.97 -15.06
C LYS A 134 21.96 13.11 -15.11
N MET A 135 21.86 11.84 -15.52
CA MET A 135 23.01 10.93 -15.58
C MET A 135 23.72 11.06 -16.94
N ASP A 136 24.91 11.67 -16.97
CA ASP A 136 25.64 11.93 -18.22
C ASP A 136 26.23 10.67 -18.87
N ASP A 137 26.43 9.61 -18.09
CA ASP A 137 27.01 8.33 -18.49
C ASP A 137 26.01 7.38 -19.17
N VAL A 138 24.71 7.69 -19.12
CA VAL A 138 23.67 6.86 -19.75
C VAL A 138 23.41 7.31 -21.19
N PRO A 139 23.56 6.44 -22.21
CA PRO A 139 23.29 6.79 -23.60
C PRO A 139 21.86 7.30 -23.84
N LEU A 140 21.70 8.27 -24.74
CA LEU A 140 20.40 8.90 -25.04
C LEU A 140 19.33 7.89 -25.46
N ASP A 141 19.69 6.90 -26.30
CA ASP A 141 18.74 5.86 -26.72
C ASP A 141 18.26 5.01 -25.53
N LYS A 142 19.14 4.72 -24.57
CA LYS A 142 18.79 3.99 -23.34
C LYS A 142 17.88 4.84 -22.45
N LYS A 143 18.15 6.15 -22.32
CA LYS A 143 17.25 7.08 -21.61
C LYS A 143 15.86 7.10 -22.24
N ARG A 144 15.78 7.16 -23.58
CA ARG A 144 14.50 7.11 -24.32
C ARG A 144 13.75 5.81 -24.06
N GLN A 145 14.41 4.67 -24.19
CA GLN A 145 13.80 3.35 -23.96
C GLN A 145 13.23 3.20 -22.54
N ILE A 146 13.97 3.68 -21.52
CA ILE A 146 13.48 3.60 -20.13
C ILE A 146 12.26 4.51 -19.93
N LYS A 147 12.29 5.72 -20.51
CA LYS A 147 11.13 6.62 -20.45
C LYS A 147 9.90 6.00 -21.10
N GLU A 148 10.02 5.49 -22.33
CA GLU A 148 8.93 4.82 -23.04
C GLU A 148 8.40 3.61 -22.27
N SER A 149 9.29 2.83 -21.64
CA SER A 149 8.91 1.71 -20.78
C SER A 149 8.07 2.14 -19.57
N TRP A 150 8.42 3.25 -18.93
CA TRP A 150 7.66 3.78 -17.80
C TRP A 150 6.33 4.40 -18.21
N GLU A 151 6.27 5.07 -19.36
CA GLU A 151 5.01 5.57 -19.94
C GLU A 151 4.04 4.41 -20.21
N LEU A 152 4.52 3.33 -20.84
CA LEU A 152 3.72 2.13 -21.05
C LEU A 152 3.25 1.48 -19.74
N LYS A 153 4.13 1.38 -18.73
CA LYS A 153 3.75 0.85 -17.41
C LYS A 153 2.66 1.70 -16.74
N LEU A 154 2.74 3.02 -16.85
CA LEU A 154 1.72 3.92 -16.30
C LEU A 154 0.37 3.75 -17.02
N ASP A 155 0.37 3.59 -18.34
CA ASP A 155 -0.84 3.37 -19.11
C ASP A 155 -1.51 2.04 -18.74
N LEU A 156 -0.73 0.96 -18.64
CA LEU A 156 -1.21 -0.34 -18.18
C LEU A 156 -1.80 -0.25 -16.76
N TYR A 157 -1.10 0.44 -15.86
CA TYR A 157 -1.59 0.64 -14.50
C TYR A 157 -2.88 1.46 -14.45
N SER A 158 -2.98 2.51 -15.29
CA SER A 158 -4.19 3.32 -15.40
C SER A 158 -5.38 2.50 -15.91
N ASN A 159 -5.15 1.57 -16.83
CA ASN A 159 -6.19 0.65 -17.30
C ASN A 159 -6.59 -0.35 -16.21
N GLU A 160 -5.65 -0.87 -15.43
CA GLU A 160 -5.99 -1.72 -14.28
C GLU A 160 -6.80 -0.95 -13.22
N LEU A 161 -6.49 0.33 -13.01
CA LEU A 161 -7.23 1.19 -12.07
C LEU A 161 -8.71 1.33 -12.44
N THR A 162 -9.08 1.34 -13.73
CA THR A 162 -10.51 1.42 -14.10
C THR A 162 -11.31 0.21 -13.61
N ASN A 163 -10.62 -0.92 -13.44
CA ASN A 163 -11.18 -2.17 -12.98
C ASN A 163 -11.11 -2.34 -11.46
N PHE A 164 -10.48 -1.41 -10.73
CA PHE A 164 -10.28 -1.48 -9.29
C PHE A 164 -11.59 -1.69 -8.52
N PHE A 165 -12.68 -1.06 -8.96
CA PHE A 165 -13.97 -1.13 -8.26
C PHE A 165 -14.79 -2.37 -8.60
N THR A 166 -14.42 -3.12 -9.63
CA THR A 166 -15.24 -4.21 -10.20
C THR A 166 -14.57 -5.56 -10.13
N ASN A 167 -13.24 -5.62 -10.17
CA ASN A 167 -12.50 -6.87 -10.29
C ASN A 167 -11.95 -7.34 -8.95
N SER A 168 -12.04 -8.64 -8.70
CA SER A 168 -11.45 -9.29 -7.52
C SER A 168 -9.94 -9.52 -7.64
N SER A 169 -9.40 -9.42 -8.85
CA SER A 169 -7.97 -9.54 -9.14
C SER A 169 -7.56 -8.42 -10.09
N ILE A 170 -6.47 -7.75 -9.74
CA ILE A 170 -5.93 -6.60 -10.46
C ILE A 170 -4.41 -6.74 -10.47
N SER A 171 -3.80 -6.45 -11.63
CA SER A 171 -2.36 -6.59 -11.79
C SER A 171 -1.59 -5.50 -11.05
N GLU A 172 -0.62 -5.93 -10.25
CA GLU A 172 0.23 -5.04 -9.45
C GLU A 172 1.50 -4.71 -10.22
N ILE A 173 2.06 -3.52 -9.99
CA ILE A 173 3.43 -3.22 -10.43
C ILE A 173 4.40 -3.57 -9.31
N SER A 174 5.44 -4.33 -9.65
CA SER A 174 6.57 -4.58 -8.75
C SER A 174 7.57 -3.42 -8.80
N ILE A 175 7.96 -2.94 -7.62
CA ILE A 175 8.96 -1.89 -7.40
C ILE A 175 10.11 -2.47 -6.58
N PRO A 176 11.37 -2.42 -7.06
CA PRO A 176 12.52 -2.83 -6.25
C PRO A 176 12.61 -2.03 -4.95
N LEU A 177 12.91 -2.71 -3.83
CA LEU A 177 12.95 -2.05 -2.52
C LEU A 177 14.00 -0.94 -2.42
N ASN A 178 15.16 -1.11 -3.07
CA ASN A 178 16.18 -0.06 -3.12
C ASN A 178 15.67 1.21 -3.81
N ASP A 179 14.91 1.06 -4.89
CA ASP A 179 14.33 2.20 -5.59
C ASP A 179 13.23 2.86 -4.75
N LEU A 180 12.45 2.06 -4.02
CA LEU A 180 11.43 2.55 -3.09
C LEU A 180 12.05 3.35 -1.94
N GLU A 181 13.17 2.89 -1.39
CA GLU A 181 13.92 3.59 -0.33
C GLU A 181 14.42 4.94 -0.82
N LEU A 182 15.11 4.98 -1.98
CA LEU A 182 15.59 6.22 -2.59
C LEU A 182 14.44 7.19 -2.92
N PHE A 183 13.32 6.66 -3.42
CA PHE A 183 12.13 7.46 -3.68
C PHE A 183 11.55 8.07 -2.39
N SER A 184 11.56 7.31 -1.28
CA SER A 184 11.09 7.83 0.02
C SER A 184 11.92 9.00 0.52
N ILE A 185 13.23 9.00 0.26
CA ILE A 185 14.14 10.11 0.60
C ILE A 185 13.84 11.32 -0.29
N TYR A 186 13.70 11.11 -1.60
CA TYR A 186 13.32 12.17 -2.54
C TYR A 186 12.02 12.88 -2.15
N LEU A 187 11.03 12.13 -1.65
CA LEU A 187 9.75 12.69 -1.21
C LEU A 187 9.88 13.57 0.04
N ASP A 188 10.82 13.28 0.95
CA ASP A 188 11.05 14.10 2.15
C ASP A 188 11.77 15.42 1.83
N GLU A 189 12.51 15.48 0.71
CA GLU A 189 13.28 16.66 0.28
C GLU A 189 12.48 17.67 -0.55
N LYS A 190 11.23 17.34 -0.89
CA LYS A 190 10.35 18.13 -1.76
C LYS A 190 9.52 19.15 -0.98
#